data_AF-A0AA96N5H7-F1
#
_entry.id   AF-A0AA96N5H7-F1
#
_cell.length_a   1.000
_cell.length_b   1.000
_cell.length_c   1.000
_cell.angle_alpha   90.00
_cell.angle_beta   90.00
_cell.angle_gamma   90.00
#
_symmetry.space_group_name_H-M   'P 1'
#
loop_
_entity.id
_entity.type
_entity.pdbx_description
1 polymer ?
#
loop_
_entity_poly.entity_id
_entity_poly.type
_entity_poly.pdbx_seq_one_letter_code
_entity_poly.pdbx_strand_id
1 'polypeptide(L)'
;MLEKTMRMNYLYDFYQMLLTDKQRSYMSLYYLDDYSLGEIAEEYEVSRQAVYDNIKRTEAMLEEYEVKLGLLKKFQKRQAFMNQLKERADEEMLKIIKAIEELE
;
A
#
# COMPACT_ATOMS: atom_id res chain seq x y z
N MET A 1 -8.45 11.08 7.29
CA MET A 1 -7.05 11.43 6.92
C MET A 1 -6.18 10.19 7.10
N LEU A 2 -5.98 9.71 8.32
CA LEU A 2 -5.16 8.51 8.62
C LEU A 2 -5.61 7.24 7.89
N GLU A 3 -6.92 6.92 7.88
CA GLU A 3 -7.42 5.72 7.20
C GLU A 3 -7.16 5.74 5.68
N LYS A 4 -7.22 6.91 5.06
CA LYS A 4 -6.95 7.06 3.63
C LYS A 4 -5.47 6.88 3.32
N THR A 5 -4.60 7.48 4.15
CA THR A 5 -3.15 7.32 4.02
C THR A 5 -2.75 5.86 4.22
N MET A 6 -3.24 5.21 5.27
CA MET A 6 -2.96 3.79 5.53
C MET A 6 -3.43 2.89 4.40
N ARG A 7 -4.65 3.11 3.87
CA ARG A 7 -5.13 2.38 2.69
C ARG A 7 -4.20 2.58 1.50
N MET A 8 -3.79 3.81 1.22
CA MET A 8 -2.93 4.09 0.08
C MET A 8 -1.56 3.43 0.22
N ASN A 9 -0.99 3.38 1.42
CA ASN A 9 0.26 2.66 1.69
C ASN A 9 0.13 1.17 1.35
N TYR A 10 -0.94 0.51 1.82
CA TYR A 10 -1.18 -0.88 1.44
C TYR A 10 -1.36 -1.08 -0.06
N LEU A 11 -2.13 -0.21 -0.72
CA LEU A 11 -2.33 -0.29 -2.17
C LEU A 11 -1.01 -0.07 -2.92
N TYR A 12 -0.17 0.84 -2.45
CA TYR A 12 1.16 1.05 -2.98
C TYR A 12 2.02 -0.22 -2.84
N ASP A 13 2.07 -0.84 -1.66
CA ASP A 13 2.84 -2.07 -1.44
C ASP A 13 2.43 -3.20 -2.41
N PHE A 14 1.12 -3.38 -2.62
CA PHE A 14 0.61 -4.42 -3.52
C PHE A 14 0.83 -4.12 -5.02
N TYR A 15 0.82 -2.85 -5.42
CA TYR A 15 0.70 -2.49 -6.84
C TYR A 15 1.82 -1.57 -7.37
N GLN A 16 2.80 -1.16 -6.56
CA GLN A 16 3.88 -0.27 -6.98
C GLN A 16 4.66 -0.78 -8.20
N MET A 17 4.78 -2.11 -8.36
CA MET A 17 5.47 -2.72 -9.50
C MET A 17 4.74 -2.49 -10.84
N LEU A 18 3.45 -2.14 -10.81
CA LEU A 18 2.64 -1.81 -12.00
C LEU A 18 2.71 -0.33 -12.39
N LEU A 19 3.34 0.49 -11.56
CA LEU A 19 3.51 1.92 -11.82
C LEU A 19 4.72 2.17 -12.72
N THR A 20 4.78 3.35 -13.33
CA THR A 20 6.01 3.85 -13.95
C THR A 20 7.01 4.31 -12.88
N ASP A 21 8.29 4.42 -13.22
CA ASP A 21 9.33 4.88 -12.27
C ASP A 21 8.97 6.22 -11.64
N LYS A 22 8.52 7.19 -12.46
CA LYS A 22 8.14 8.53 -11.98
C LYS A 22 6.99 8.49 -10.98
N GLN A 23 5.98 7.64 -11.23
CA GLN A 23 4.85 7.47 -10.32
C GLN A 23 5.28 6.83 -9.01
N ARG A 24 6.13 5.79 -9.06
CA ARG A 24 6.72 5.17 -7.86
C ARG A 24 7.49 6.18 -7.03
N SER A 25 8.40 6.94 -7.64
CA SER A 25 9.23 7.90 -6.93
C SER A 25 8.39 8.95 -6.20
N TYR A 26 7.39 9.54 -6.86
CA TYR A 26 6.54 10.55 -6.23
C TYR A 26 5.70 9.96 -5.09
N MET A 27 5.16 8.75 -5.27
CA MET A 27 4.39 8.08 -4.23
C MET A 27 5.26 7.69 -3.04
N SER A 28 6.47 7.15 -3.26
CA SER A 28 7.43 6.81 -2.20
C SER A 28 7.78 8.03 -1.37
N LEU A 29 8.21 9.11 -2.03
CA LEU A 29 8.60 10.34 -1.34
C LEU A 29 7.44 10.90 -0.51
N TYR A 30 6.22 10.88 -1.06
CA TYR A 30 5.05 11.47 -0.38
C TYR A 30 4.47 10.59 0.74
N TYR A 31 4.39 9.26 0.54
CA TYR A 31 3.70 8.35 1.45
C TYR A 31 4.62 7.56 2.40
N LEU A 32 5.89 7.39 2.04
CA LEU A 32 6.87 6.62 2.81
C LEU A 32 7.93 7.51 3.46
N ASP A 33 8.39 8.53 2.74
CA ASP A 33 9.48 9.41 3.21
C ASP A 33 8.96 10.75 3.78
N ASP A 34 7.63 10.93 3.86
CA ASP A 34 6.95 12.11 4.40
C ASP A 34 7.32 13.47 3.74
N TYR A 35 7.80 13.46 2.49
CA TYR A 35 8.07 14.69 1.74
C TYR A 35 6.77 15.43 1.44
N SER A 36 6.81 16.75 1.56
CA SER A 36 5.77 17.63 1.05
C SER A 36 5.79 17.71 -0.48
N LEU A 37 4.66 18.11 -1.06
CA LEU A 37 4.58 18.36 -2.52
C LEU A 37 5.55 19.46 -2.99
N GLY A 38 5.95 20.36 -2.11
CA GLY A 38 6.92 21.41 -2.42
C GLY A 38 8.33 20.84 -2.53
N GLU A 39 8.74 20.01 -1.56
CA GLU A 39 10.05 19.35 -1.57
C GLU A 39 10.21 18.43 -2.78
N ILE A 40 9.17 17.66 -3.13
CA ILE A 40 9.19 16.83 -4.35
C ILE A 40 9.25 17.70 -5.61
N ALA A 41 8.58 18.85 -5.62
CA ALA A 41 8.59 19.75 -6.78
C ALA A 41 9.96 20.37 -6.99
N GLU A 42 10.64 20.76 -5.91
CA GLU A 42 12.00 21.29 -5.93
C GLU A 42 13.01 20.23 -6.40
N GLU A 43 12.97 19.02 -5.82
CA GLU A 43 13.88 17.90 -6.17
C GLU A 43 13.81 17.52 -7.66
N TYR A 44 12.61 17.59 -8.27
CA TYR A 44 12.40 17.21 -9.67
C TYR A 44 12.30 18.40 -10.62
N GLU A 45 12.54 19.62 -10.17
CA GLU A 45 12.43 20.87 -10.95
C GLU A 45 11.09 21.00 -11.70
N VAL A 46 9.99 20.63 -11.05
CA VAL A 46 8.62 20.71 -11.59
C VAL A 46 7.75 21.64 -10.75
N SER A 47 6.53 21.94 -11.23
CA SER A 47 5.58 22.68 -10.40
C SER A 47 4.96 21.79 -9.31
N ARG A 48 4.67 22.38 -8.16
CA ARG A 48 3.90 21.73 -7.08
C ARG A 48 2.58 21.14 -7.58
N GLN A 49 1.94 21.80 -8.53
CA GLN A 49 0.70 21.33 -9.16
C GLN A 49 0.94 20.04 -9.97
N ALA A 50 2.04 19.95 -10.72
CA ALA A 50 2.38 18.75 -11.49
C ALA A 50 2.61 17.54 -10.59
N VAL A 51 3.24 17.73 -9.41
CA VAL A 51 3.40 16.68 -8.40
C VAL A 51 2.04 16.25 -7.86
N TYR A 52 1.20 17.21 -7.43
CA TYR A 52 -0.14 16.91 -6.92
C TYR A 52 -0.99 16.13 -7.93
N ASP A 53 -1.03 16.55 -9.19
CA ASP A 53 -1.81 15.90 -10.24
C ASP A 53 -1.28 14.49 -10.56
N ASN A 54 0.04 14.28 -10.46
CA ASN A 54 0.64 12.96 -10.62
C ASN A 54 0.24 12.02 -9.47
N ILE A 55 0.36 12.47 -8.21
CA ILE A 55 -0.03 11.68 -7.05
C ILE A 55 -1.52 11.35 -7.12
N LYS A 56 -2.39 12.32 -7.42
CA LYS A 56 -3.85 12.07 -7.52
C LYS A 56 -4.23 11.09 -8.61
N ARG A 57 -3.59 11.14 -9.77
CA ARG A 57 -3.83 10.14 -10.82
C ARG A 57 -3.33 8.77 -10.41
N THR A 58 -2.17 8.70 -9.75
CA THR A 58 -1.60 7.44 -9.28
C THR A 58 -2.45 6.82 -8.18
N GLU A 59 -2.98 7.61 -7.21
CA GLU A 59 -3.97 7.16 -6.22
C GLU A 59 -5.18 6.49 -6.90
N ALA A 60 -5.73 7.14 -7.95
CA ALA A 60 -6.87 6.62 -8.68
C ALA A 60 -6.54 5.31 -9.42
N MET A 61 -5.35 5.19 -10.01
CA MET A 61 -4.90 3.96 -10.67
C MET A 61 -4.74 2.80 -9.68
N LEU A 62 -4.18 3.05 -8.50
CA LEU A 62 -4.02 2.04 -7.45
C LEU A 62 -5.38 1.52 -6.96
N GLU A 63 -6.37 2.41 -6.79
CA GLU A 63 -7.74 2.02 -6.47
C GLU A 63 -8.39 1.21 -7.60
N GLU A 64 -8.15 1.58 -8.86
CA GLU A 64 -8.65 0.82 -10.00
C GLU A 64 -8.04 -0.59 -10.07
N TYR A 65 -6.75 -0.72 -9.77
CA TYR A 65 -6.11 -2.03 -9.63
C TYR A 65 -6.76 -2.85 -8.52
N GLU A 66 -7.07 -2.25 -7.37
CA GLU A 66 -7.76 -2.96 -6.29
C GLU A 66 -9.16 -3.41 -6.68
N VAL A 67 -9.92 -2.57 -7.40
CA VAL A 67 -11.24 -2.96 -7.91
C VAL A 67 -11.14 -4.18 -8.82
N LYS A 68 -10.10 -4.27 -9.66
CA LYS A 68 -9.91 -5.36 -10.62
C LYS A 68 -9.29 -6.62 -10.02
N LEU A 69 -8.30 -6.47 -9.14
CA LEU A 69 -7.45 -7.57 -8.65
C LEU A 69 -7.82 -8.00 -7.22
N GLY A 70 -8.23 -7.04 -6.39
CA GLY A 70 -8.73 -7.26 -5.03
C GLY A 70 -7.69 -7.84 -4.06
N LEU A 71 -6.39 -7.53 -4.24
CA LEU A 71 -5.32 -8.11 -3.44
C LEU A 71 -5.40 -7.67 -1.97
N LEU A 72 -5.63 -6.38 -1.71
CA LEU A 72 -5.76 -5.87 -0.34
C LEU A 72 -6.99 -6.49 0.34
N LYS A 73 -8.13 -6.53 -0.35
CA LYS A 73 -9.35 -7.17 0.19
C LYS A 73 -9.13 -8.65 0.49
N LYS A 74 -8.42 -9.39 -0.37
CA LYS A 74 -8.10 -10.80 -0.13
C LYS A 74 -7.15 -10.94 1.06
N PHE A 75 -6.13 -10.10 1.17
CA PHE A 75 -5.21 -10.06 2.32
C PHE A 75 -5.95 -9.84 3.63
N GLN A 76 -6.80 -8.81 3.72
CA GLN A 76 -7.60 -8.52 4.92
C GLN A 76 -8.50 -9.70 5.31
N LYS A 77 -9.08 -10.40 4.33
CA LYS A 77 -9.86 -11.62 4.60
C LYS A 77 -9.01 -12.77 5.14
N ARG A 78 -7.82 -13.00 4.56
CA ARG A 78 -6.89 -14.02 5.05
C ARG A 78 -6.48 -13.73 6.49
N GLN A 79 -6.10 -12.49 6.78
CA GLN A 79 -5.76 -12.03 8.13
C GLN A 79 -6.92 -12.23 9.12
N ALA A 80 -8.16 -11.94 8.71
CA ALA A 80 -9.34 -12.21 9.54
C ALA A 80 -9.52 -13.71 9.85
N PHE A 81 -9.34 -14.58 8.86
CA PHE A 81 -9.40 -16.03 9.07
C PHE A 81 -8.24 -16.55 9.94
N MET A 82 -7.03 -16.05 9.75
CA MET A 82 -5.87 -16.40 10.58
C MET A 82 -6.10 -16.05 12.04
N ASN A 83 -6.67 -14.86 12.32
CA ASN A 83 -7.04 -14.48 13.67
C ASN A 83 -8.11 -15.40 14.28
N GLN A 84 -9.13 -15.77 13.52
CA GLN A 84 -10.14 -16.74 13.98
C GLN A 84 -9.54 -18.13 14.26
N LEU A 85 -8.54 -18.56 13.49
CA LEU A 85 -7.83 -19.81 13.74
C LEU A 85 -7.00 -19.71 15.03
N LYS A 86 -6.27 -18.61 15.24
CA LYS A 86 -5.47 -18.38 16.45
C LYS A 86 -6.29 -18.46 17.74
N GLU A 87 -7.53 -17.98 17.72
CA GLU A 87 -8.43 -18.04 18.88
C GLU A 87 -8.78 -19.47 19.34
N ARG A 88 -8.60 -20.46 18.45
CA ARG A 88 -8.97 -21.87 18.70
C ARG A 88 -7.79 -22.84 18.57
N ALA A 89 -6.60 -22.30 18.29
CA ALA A 89 -5.40 -23.09 18.02
C ALA A 89 -4.72 -23.52 19.32
N ASP A 90 -4.19 -24.74 19.33
CA ASP A 90 -3.22 -25.19 20.33
C ASP A 90 -1.81 -24.68 20.01
N GLU A 91 -0.84 -25.00 20.87
CA GLU A 91 0.53 -24.50 20.72
C GLU A 91 1.20 -24.94 19.41
N GLU A 92 0.89 -26.14 18.92
CA GLU A 92 1.47 -26.65 17.67
C GLU A 92 0.86 -25.96 16.46
N MET A 93 -0.47 -25.81 16.44
CA MET A 93 -1.17 -25.04 15.41
C MET A 93 -0.73 -23.57 15.38
N LEU A 94 -0.46 -22.95 16.54
CA LEU A 94 0.04 -21.58 16.59
C LEU A 94 1.45 -21.43 15.97
N LYS A 95 2.31 -22.44 16.09
CA LYS A 95 3.64 -22.45 15.42
C LYS A 95 3.48 -22.48 13.90
N ILE A 96 2.57 -23.32 13.40
CA ILE A 96 2.27 -23.41 11.97
C ILE A 96 1.65 -22.11 11.45
N ILE A 97 0.69 -21.53 12.17
CA ILE A 97 0.05 -20.27 11.79
C ILE A 97 1.08 -19.14 11.69
N LYS A 98 2.00 -19.03 12.67
CA LYS A 98 3.10 -18.05 12.62
C LYS A 98 4.00 -18.26 11.39
N ALA A 99 4.36 -19.50 11.09
CA ALA A 99 5.18 -19.80 9.92
C ALA A 99 4.48 -19.40 8.60
N ILE A 100 3.14 -19.53 8.52
CA ILE A 100 2.38 -19.08 7.34
C ILE A 100 2.40 -17.54 7.23
N GLU A 101 2.30 -16.82 8.34
CA GLU A 101 2.34 -15.34 8.34
C GLU A 101 3.70 -14.79 7.91
N GLU A 102 4.79 -15.52 8.13
CA GLU A 102 6.14 -15.16 7.66
C GLU A 102 6.32 -15.34 6.14
N LEU A 103 5.38 -16.01 5.46
CA LEU A 103 5.42 -16.22 4.00
C LEU A 103 4.62 -15.16 3.21
N GLU A 104 3.79 -14.36 3.87
CA GLU A 104 3.01 -13.27 3.26
C GLU A 104 3.82 -11.97 3.18
#